data_AF-A0A529XQT9-F1
#
_entry.id   AF-A0A529XQT9-F1
#
_cell.length_a   1.000
_cell.length_b   1.000
_cell.length_c   1.000
_cell.angle_alpha   90.00
_cell.angle_beta   90.00
_cell.angle_gamma   90.00
#
_symmetry.space_group_name_H-M   'P 1'
#
loop_
_entity.id
_entity.type
_entity.pdbx_description
1 polymer ?
#
loop_
_entity_poly.entity_id
_entity_poly.type
_entity_poly.pdbx_seq_one_letter_code
_entity_poly.pdbx_strand_id
1 'polypeptide(L)' 'MTAQKPRPSGLLAIDREVTRQHEDALASFESNRETAAKVAASIRNTGRLVLLGMGAS' A
#
# COMPACT_ATOMS: atom_id res chain seq x y z
N MET A 1 31.74 22.10 -17.23
CA MET A 1 31.12 21.61 -15.99
C MET A 1 29.65 22.03 -16.01
N THR A 2 28.74 21.12 -16.31
CA THR A 2 27.30 21.41 -16.30
C THR A 2 26.81 21.45 -14.85
N ALA A 3 26.32 22.61 -14.41
CA ALA A 3 25.73 22.78 -13.08
C ALA A 3 24.52 21.84 -12.92
N GLN A 4 24.52 21.01 -11.87
CA GLN A 4 23.34 20.21 -11.51
C GLN A 4 22.20 21.15 -11.14
N LYS A 5 21.10 21.08 -11.90
CA LYS A 5 19.87 21.82 -11.61
C LYS A 5 19.24 21.23 -10.33
N PRO A 6 18.83 22.06 -9.35
CA PRO A 6 18.19 21.55 -8.14
C PRO A 6 16.91 20.77 -8.49
N ARG A 7 16.68 19.64 -7.80
CA ARG A 7 15.51 18.78 -8.05
C ARG A 7 14.21 19.58 -7.82
N PRO A 8 13.23 19.51 -8.74
CA PRO A 8 11.91 20.10 -8.54
C PRO A 8 11.25 19.66 -7.23
N SER A 9 10.57 20.57 -6.55
CA SER A 9 9.89 20.32 -5.26
C SER A 9 8.86 19.18 -5.34
N GLY A 10 8.17 19.04 -6.47
CA GLY A 10 7.21 17.94 -6.69
C GLY A 10 7.86 16.55 -6.68
N LEU A 11 9.07 16.42 -7.23
CA LEU A 11 9.80 15.15 -7.20
C LEU A 11 10.26 14.80 -5.79
N LEU A 12 10.69 15.81 -5.01
CA LEU A 12 11.05 15.60 -3.60
C LEU A 12 9.86 15.16 -2.75
N ALA A 13 8.65 15.63 -3.06
CA ALA A 13 7.43 15.20 -2.38
C ALA A 13 7.07 13.74 -2.71
N ILE A 14 7.21 13.34 -3.98
CA ILE A 14 7.00 11.96 -4.41
C ILE A 14 8.02 11.02 -3.76
N ASP A 15 9.30 11.39 -3.74
CA ASP A 15 10.36 10.56 -3.14
C ASP A 15 10.08 10.29 -1.65
N ARG A 16 9.57 11.29 -0.92
CA ARG A 16 9.18 11.14 0.50
C ARG A 16 8.00 10.20 0.66
N GLU A 17 6.98 10.35 -0.18
CA GLU A 17 5.78 9.51 -0.13
C GLU A 17 6.12 8.04 -0.45
N VAL A 18 6.89 7.78 -1.51
CA VAL A 18 7.35 6.44 -1.88
C VAL A 18 8.19 5.82 -0.76
N THR A 19 9.03 6.61 -0.09
CA THR A 19 9.84 6.12 1.05
C THR A 19 8.94 5.68 2.21
N ARG A 20 7.86 6.42 2.49
CA ARG A 20 6.92 6.14 3.59
C ARG A 20 6.07 4.89 3.33
N GLN A 21 5.69 4.65 2.07
CA GLN A 21 4.79 3.55 1.70
C GLN A 21 5.29 2.16 2.12
N HIS A 22 6.60 1.95 2.21
CA HIS A 22 7.14 0.66 2.66
C HIS A 22 6.75 0.36 4.12
N GLU A 23 6.96 1.32 5.01
CA GLU A 23 6.61 1.18 6.43
C GLU A 23 5.09 1.09 6.62
N ASP A 24 4.33 1.92 5.87
CA ASP A 24 2.87 1.86 5.90
C ASP A 24 2.33 0.51 5.45
N ALA A 25 2.94 -0.10 4.43
CA ALA A 25 2.52 -1.40 3.91
C ALA A 25 2.77 -2.51 4.94
N LEU A 26 3.92 -2.50 5.63
CA LEU A 26 4.21 -3.46 6.69
C LEU A 26 3.28 -3.27 7.90
N ALA A 27 3.05 -2.02 8.33
CA ALA A 27 2.11 -1.72 9.40
C ALA A 27 0.68 -2.17 9.07
N SER A 28 0.25 -1.94 7.83
CA SER A 28 -1.06 -2.39 7.33
C SER A 28 -1.14 -3.91 7.28
N PHE A 29 -0.09 -4.60 6.84
CA PHE A 29 -0.06 -6.06 6.82
C PHE A 29 -0.21 -6.65 8.22
N GLU A 30 0.59 -6.19 9.18
CA GLU A 30 0.57 -6.74 10.54
C GLU A 30 -0.73 -6.39 11.29
N SER A 31 -1.22 -5.16 11.16
CA SER A 31 -2.47 -4.74 11.81
C SER A 31 -3.71 -5.47 11.30
N ASN A 32 -3.69 -5.98 10.06
CA ASN A 32 -4.82 -6.69 9.47
C ASN A 32 -4.82 -8.21 9.73
N ARG A 33 -3.88 -8.74 10.53
CA ARG A 33 -3.71 -10.18 10.75
C ARG A 33 -4.99 -10.89 11.22
N GLU A 34 -5.74 -10.29 12.15
CA GLU A 34 -6.98 -10.87 12.65
C GLU A 34 -8.10 -10.85 11.59
N THR A 35 -8.26 -9.73 10.90
CA THR A 35 -9.23 -9.60 9.79
C THR A 35 -8.93 -10.58 8.68
N ALA A 36 -7.65 -10.74 8.31
CA ALA A 36 -7.21 -11.73 7.34
C ALA A 36 -7.57 -13.16 7.74
N ALA A 37 -7.44 -13.51 9.04
CA ALA A 37 -7.84 -14.81 9.53
C ALA A 37 -9.35 -15.06 9.39
N LYS A 38 -10.19 -14.05 9.71
CA LYS A 38 -11.65 -14.12 9.55
C LYS A 38 -12.06 -14.29 8.08
N VAL A 39 -11.45 -13.51 7.18
CA VAL A 39 -11.68 -13.61 5.74
C VAL A 39 -11.26 -15.00 5.23
N ALA A 40 -10.09 -15.49 5.63
CA ALA A 40 -9.62 -16.82 5.25
C ALA A 40 -10.56 -17.94 5.74
N ALA A 41 -11.09 -17.84 6.97
CA ALA A 41 -12.09 -18.79 7.47
C ALA A 41 -13.39 -18.76 6.65
N SER A 42 -13.88 -17.57 6.31
CA SER A 42 -15.06 -17.40 5.46
C SER A 42 -14.85 -17.99 4.06
N ILE A 43 -13.69 -17.75 3.45
CA ILE A 43 -13.34 -18.32 2.13
C ILE A 43 -13.30 -19.84 2.21
N ARG A 44 -12.71 -20.43 3.26
CA ARG A 44 -12.70 -21.90 3.43
C ARG A 44 -14.11 -22.48 3.59
N ASN A 45 -15.00 -21.78 4.29
CA ASN A 45 -16.37 -22.23 4.52
C ASN A 45 -17.28 -22.08 3.30
N THR A 46 -17.10 -20.99 2.53
CA THR A 46 -18.02 -20.61 1.45
C THR A 46 -17.47 -20.86 0.04
N GLY A 47 -16.15 -21.03 -0.09
CA GLY A 47 -15.45 -21.16 -1.37
C GLY A 47 -15.49 -19.90 -2.24
N ARG A 48 -15.89 -18.73 -1.69
CA ARG A 48 -16.15 -17.51 -2.46
C ARG A 48 -15.52 -16.29 -1.80
N LEU A 49 -15.10 -15.35 -2.64
CA LEU A 49 -14.61 -14.02 -2.27
C LEU A 49 -15.14 -13.03 -3.31
N VAL A 50 -15.68 -11.91 -2.85
CA VAL A 50 -16.08 -10.78 -3.72
C VAL A 50 -15.24 -9.59 -3.32
N LEU A 51 -14.52 -9.03 -4.30
CA LEU A 51 -13.75 -7.80 -4.14
C LEU A 51 -14.44 -6.70 -4.94
N LEU A 52 -14.62 -5.53 -4.34
CA LEU A 52 -15.22 -4.35 -4.98
C LEU A 52 -14.30 -3.16 -4.75
N GLY A 53 -13.96 -2.45 -5.82
CA GLY A 53 -13.06 -1.31 -5.80
C GLY A 53 -13.38 -0.31 -6.91
N MET A 54 -12.88 0.91 -6.77
CA MET A 54 -13.01 2.02 -7.72
C MET A 54 -11.70 2.82 -7.75
N GLY A 55 -11.22 3.20 -8.95
CA GLY A 55 -10.03 4.05 -9.09
C GLY A 55 -8.73 3.29 -8.82
N ALA A 56 -7.84 3.83 -7.98
CA ALA A 56 -6.51 3.28 -7.69
C ALA A 56 -6.51 2.07 -6.73
N SER A 57 -7.63 1.32 -6.64
CA SER A 57 -7.83 0.19 -5.71
C SER A 57 -7.27 -1.13 -6.23
#